data_AF-A0A0E0AS99-F1
#
_entry.id   AF-A0A0E0AS99-F1
#
_cell.length_a   1.000
_cell.length_b   1.000
_cell.length_c   1.000
_cell.angle_alpha   90.00
_cell.angle_beta   90.00
_cell.angle_gamma   90.00
#
_symmetry.space_group_name_H-M   'P 1'
#
loop_
_entity.id
_entity.type
_entity.pdbx_description
1 polymer ?
#
loop_
_entity_poly.entity_id
_entity_poly.type
_entity_poly.pdbx_seq_one_letter_code
_entity_poly.pdbx_strand_id
1 'polypeptide(L)'
;MKQYYKAALLRYWVVLPFLLWLVATEEQLAAGAVAGAAAESSSTWGGQGQLQLPLWVRSGDRRLLGISVAGMAVDAVVAADGTGQYTTIKQAVKAAEADTSGRRYTIHVKAGKYVEDVEIWRDNVAMIGDGIGRTIISGRKSMNTTLGTPCTGTLNVQRNSFIARDLTVENTAGPEAMQAAAVVVKSDRAVFFRCEMTGYQDTLLADCYRQFYRECVISGTVDFVWGQATAVFQMCHLLARRPLKGGHNIVTAQGRHLANVSDLAIIRSGFVFQECNVSTKEDLRGVDTYLGRPWHPDSRVIFMSSYLDGNVVNPKGWVAWRINNATEERSTASTVYYAEYNNTGAGANVTQRVNWPGFHLLAPHEVRNFTVDSFIDGGSWLPETNVPYHLDLDLGL
;
A
#
# COMPACT_ATOMS: atom_id res chain seq x y z
N MET A 1 -19.01 -11.40 34.76
CA MET A 1 -17.96 -10.49 35.26
C MET A 1 -18.15 -9.14 34.62
N LYS A 2 -18.81 -8.24 35.35
CA LYS A 2 -18.93 -6.79 35.09
C LYS A 2 -17.81 -6.09 35.88
N GLN A 3 -17.53 -4.84 35.52
CA GLN A 3 -16.52 -3.92 36.08
C GLN A 3 -15.14 -4.06 35.43
N TYR A 4 -14.77 -3.11 34.57
CA TYR A 4 -13.93 -1.95 34.90
C TYR A 4 -13.99 -0.97 33.70
N TYR A 5 -13.68 0.31 33.94
CA TYR A 5 -13.78 1.46 33.02
C TYR A 5 -15.08 2.28 33.06
N LYS A 6 -15.34 2.84 34.25
CA LYS A 6 -15.83 4.21 34.40
C LYS A 6 -14.76 5.01 35.14
N ALA A 7 -14.26 6.09 34.53
CA ALA A 7 -13.95 7.38 35.15
C ALA A 7 -12.86 8.11 34.36
N ALA A 8 -13.26 9.12 33.57
CA ALA A 8 -12.66 10.45 33.52
C ALA A 8 -13.35 11.28 32.41
N LEU A 9 -14.60 11.66 32.68
CA LEU A 9 -15.22 12.84 32.09
C LEU A 9 -15.25 13.91 33.19
N LEU A 10 -14.75 15.10 32.87
CA LEU A 10 -15.21 16.44 33.28
C LEU A 10 -14.01 17.39 33.45
N ARG A 11 -13.83 18.31 32.50
CA ARG A 11 -13.96 19.75 32.75
C ARG A 11 -14.62 20.40 31.52
N TYR A 12 -15.47 21.39 31.79
CA TYR A 12 -16.62 21.82 31.00
C TYR A 12 -16.61 23.37 30.96
N TRP A 13 -17.23 23.97 29.92
CA TRP A 13 -17.62 25.39 29.72
C TRP A 13 -16.51 26.37 29.25
N VAL A 14 -16.68 27.27 28.25
CA VAL A 14 -17.79 28.21 27.93
C VAL A 14 -17.81 28.64 26.42
N VAL A 15 -19.00 28.54 25.79
CA VAL A 15 -19.79 29.44 24.87
C VAL A 15 -19.17 30.25 23.68
N LEU A 16 -19.81 30.06 22.50
CA LEU A 16 -20.03 30.82 21.23
C LEU A 16 -19.99 32.39 21.23
N PRO A 17 -20.24 33.12 20.12
CA PRO A 17 -19.80 33.03 18.69
C PRO A 17 -19.44 34.42 18.08
N PHE A 18 -18.96 34.53 16.83
CA PHE A 18 -19.19 35.75 16.01
C PHE A 18 -19.29 35.42 14.51
N LEU A 19 -20.31 36.00 13.89
CA LEU A 19 -20.75 35.87 12.50
C LEU A 19 -20.73 37.27 11.87
N LEU A 20 -20.59 37.32 10.53
CA LEU A 20 -20.93 38.39 9.56
C LEU A 20 -19.92 39.51 9.24
N TRP A 21 -19.42 39.48 7.99
CA TRP A 21 -19.65 40.48 6.92
C TRP A 21 -19.03 39.97 5.59
N LEU A 22 -19.79 39.49 4.59
CA LEU A 22 -20.58 40.11 3.50
C LEU A 22 -19.78 40.69 2.28
N VAL A 23 -19.75 39.89 1.20
CA VAL A 23 -20.20 40.14 -0.20
C VAL A 23 -19.41 41.02 -1.21
N ALA A 24 -19.42 40.49 -2.45
CA ALA A 24 -19.21 41.06 -3.81
C ALA A 24 -17.76 41.06 -4.33
N THR A 25 -17.44 40.53 -5.53
CA THR A 25 -18.12 40.65 -6.83
C THR A 25 -17.78 39.47 -7.78
N GLU A 26 -18.73 39.11 -8.64
CA GLU A 26 -18.51 38.37 -9.91
C GLU A 26 -18.05 39.34 -11.01
N GLU A 27 -17.18 38.91 -11.92
CA GLU A 27 -17.41 39.06 -13.38
C GLU A 27 -16.42 38.21 -14.21
N GLN A 28 -16.83 37.96 -15.45
CA GLN A 28 -16.45 36.90 -16.37
C GLN A 28 -15.12 37.12 -17.10
N LEU A 29 -14.55 36.05 -17.69
CA LEU A 29 -14.38 35.96 -19.15
C LEU A 29 -13.95 34.56 -19.60
N ALA A 30 -14.64 34.11 -20.63
CA ALA A 30 -14.46 32.85 -21.34
C ALA A 30 -13.51 33.01 -22.54
N ALA A 31 -13.20 31.85 -23.14
CA ALA A 31 -12.74 31.61 -24.50
C ALA A 31 -11.22 31.64 -24.75
N GLY A 32 -10.73 30.47 -25.19
CA GLY A 32 -9.39 30.25 -25.71
C GLY A 32 -9.20 28.80 -26.17
N ALA A 33 -10.20 28.25 -26.88
CA ALA A 33 -10.04 26.99 -27.60
C ALA A 33 -9.16 27.24 -28.83
N VAL A 34 -8.05 26.52 -28.94
CA VAL A 34 -7.31 26.37 -30.20
C VAL A 34 -7.38 24.92 -30.61
N ALA A 35 -8.22 24.68 -31.61
CA ALA A 35 -8.19 23.47 -32.41
C ALA A 35 -6.95 23.50 -33.31
N GLY A 36 -6.08 22.50 -33.15
CA GLY A 36 -5.06 22.14 -34.13
C GLY A 36 -5.37 20.74 -34.64
N ALA A 37 -5.99 20.67 -35.81
CA ALA A 37 -6.27 19.43 -36.51
C ALA A 37 -5.05 18.96 -37.31
N ALA A 38 -4.96 17.62 -37.40
CA ALA A 38 -4.44 16.82 -38.51
C ALA A 38 -2.93 16.86 -38.83
N ALA A 39 -2.28 15.73 -38.55
CA ALA A 39 -1.58 14.98 -39.59
C ALA A 39 -1.57 13.49 -39.22
N GLU A 40 -2.55 12.76 -39.76
CA GLU A 40 -2.48 11.31 -39.92
C GLU A 40 -1.35 10.99 -40.90
N SER A 41 -0.37 10.19 -40.47
CA SER A 41 0.46 9.43 -41.40
C SER A 41 -0.02 7.98 -41.38
N SER A 42 -0.88 7.67 -42.34
CA SER A 42 -1.23 6.31 -42.69
C SER A 42 -0.01 5.63 -43.34
N SER A 43 0.56 4.63 -42.66
CA SER A 43 1.37 3.61 -43.32
C SER A 43 0.68 2.26 -43.14
N THR A 44 -0.05 1.88 -44.17
CA THR A 44 -0.55 0.52 -44.39
C THR A 44 0.63 -0.43 -44.52
N TRP A 45 0.81 -1.32 -43.54
CA TRP A 45 1.48 -2.60 -43.73
C TRP A 45 0.53 -3.71 -43.31
N GLY A 46 -0.21 -4.21 -44.30
CA GLY A 46 -0.82 -5.52 -44.21
C GLY A 46 0.28 -6.58 -44.33
N GLY A 47 0.42 -7.41 -43.31
CA GLY A 47 1.31 -8.56 -43.30
C GLY A 47 1.02 -9.41 -42.08
N GLN A 48 0.35 -10.54 -42.28
CA GLN A 48 0.26 -11.58 -41.26
C GLN A 48 1.67 -12.11 -40.96
N GLY A 49 2.27 -11.60 -39.89
CA GLY A 49 3.51 -12.13 -39.32
C GLY A 49 3.24 -12.51 -37.87
N GLN A 50 3.25 -13.81 -37.58
CA GLN A 50 3.37 -14.29 -36.20
C GLN A 50 4.65 -13.69 -35.61
N LEU A 51 4.51 -12.83 -34.61
CA LEU A 51 5.62 -12.36 -33.78
C LEU A 51 6.25 -13.57 -33.08
N GLN A 52 7.36 -14.07 -33.61
CA GLN A 52 8.21 -15.04 -32.92
C GLN A 52 8.94 -14.33 -31.78
N LEU A 53 8.58 -14.68 -30.54
CA LEU A 53 9.26 -14.21 -29.34
C LEU A 53 10.52 -15.05 -29.04
N PRO A 54 11.54 -14.48 -28.37
CA PRO A 54 12.83 -15.14 -28.15
C PRO A 54 12.75 -16.44 -27.33
N LEU A 55 13.68 -17.35 -27.61
CA LEU A 55 13.77 -18.72 -27.07
C LEU A 55 14.04 -18.86 -25.55
N TRP A 56 14.19 -17.76 -24.81
CA TRP A 56 14.43 -17.81 -23.35
C TRP A 56 13.14 -17.81 -22.51
N VAL A 57 11.97 -17.65 -23.13
CA VAL A 57 10.68 -17.81 -22.46
C VAL A 57 10.33 -19.30 -22.36
N ARG A 58 10.38 -19.87 -21.15
CA ARG A 58 10.10 -21.30 -20.91
C ARG A 58 8.64 -21.61 -21.24
N SER A 59 8.36 -22.83 -21.68
CA SER A 59 7.02 -23.27 -22.13
C SER A 59 5.92 -23.16 -21.06
N GLY A 60 6.28 -23.10 -19.77
CA GLY A 60 5.36 -22.85 -18.65
C GLY A 60 5.03 -21.37 -18.40
N ASP A 61 5.85 -20.44 -18.88
CA ASP A 61 5.66 -18.98 -18.74
C ASP A 61 4.72 -18.42 -19.82
N ARG A 62 4.32 -19.27 -20.78
CA ARG A 62 3.42 -18.93 -21.89
C ARG A 62 1.93 -18.81 -21.50
N ARG A 63 1.60 -18.75 -20.21
CA ARG A 63 0.20 -18.62 -19.75
C ARG A 63 -0.14 -17.37 -18.94
N LEU A 64 0.77 -16.41 -18.72
CA LEU A 64 0.53 -15.35 -17.72
C LEU A 64 0.75 -13.90 -18.15
N LEU A 65 1.05 -13.64 -19.43
CA LEU A 65 1.01 -12.26 -19.98
C LEU A 65 -0.33 -11.88 -20.61
N GLY A 66 -1.39 -12.68 -20.45
CA GLY A 66 -2.63 -12.47 -21.20
C GLY A 66 -3.89 -13.17 -20.72
N ILE A 67 -4.00 -13.58 -19.44
CA ILE A 67 -5.32 -13.98 -18.94
C ILE A 67 -6.13 -12.71 -18.73
N SER A 68 -6.86 -12.31 -19.77
CA SER A 68 -8.01 -11.44 -19.61
C SER A 68 -8.96 -12.09 -18.60
N VAL A 69 -9.74 -11.30 -17.86
CA VAL A 69 -10.73 -11.87 -16.94
C VAL A 69 -11.72 -12.81 -17.66
N ALA A 70 -11.87 -12.67 -18.99
CA ALA A 70 -12.57 -13.64 -19.82
C ALA A 70 -11.84 -15.00 -19.82
N GLY A 71 -12.40 -15.95 -19.06
CA GLY A 71 -11.94 -17.33 -19.00
C GLY A 71 -11.58 -17.85 -17.60
N MET A 72 -11.56 -16.99 -16.57
CA MET A 72 -11.43 -17.46 -15.18
C MET A 72 -12.78 -17.96 -14.67
N ALA A 73 -12.79 -19.14 -14.05
CA ALA A 73 -13.95 -19.60 -13.27
C ALA A 73 -14.05 -18.73 -12.02
N VAL A 74 -15.15 -17.99 -11.90
CA VAL A 74 -15.43 -17.09 -10.77
C VAL A 74 -16.73 -17.51 -10.09
N ASP A 75 -16.82 -17.28 -8.79
CA ASP A 75 -17.97 -17.65 -7.96
C ASP A 75 -19.02 -16.56 -7.94
N ALA A 76 -18.59 -15.29 -7.98
CA ALA A 76 -19.46 -14.13 -8.01
C ALA A 76 -18.96 -13.08 -9.00
N VAL A 77 -19.92 -12.40 -9.66
CA VAL A 77 -19.64 -11.25 -10.52
C VAL A 77 -20.37 -10.03 -9.98
N VAL A 78 -19.63 -8.97 -9.71
CA VAL A 78 -20.14 -7.66 -9.28
C VAL A 78 -20.08 -6.70 -10.46
N ALA A 79 -21.19 -6.04 -10.79
CA ALA A 79 -21.22 -5.00 -11.80
C ALA A 79 -22.21 -3.89 -11.40
N ALA A 80 -21.72 -2.65 -11.28
CA ALA A 80 -22.54 -1.51 -10.87
C ALA A 80 -23.67 -1.20 -11.88
N ASP A 81 -23.51 -1.59 -13.14
CA ASP A 81 -24.48 -1.45 -14.23
C ASP A 81 -25.58 -2.53 -14.22
N GLY A 82 -25.54 -3.47 -13.28
CA GLY A 82 -26.52 -4.57 -13.18
C GLY A 82 -26.23 -5.76 -14.11
N THR A 83 -25.12 -5.77 -14.85
CA THR A 83 -24.75 -6.89 -15.74
C THR A 83 -24.10 -8.08 -15.00
N GLY A 84 -23.93 -7.98 -13.69
CA GLY A 84 -23.38 -9.01 -12.81
C GLY A 84 -24.46 -9.68 -11.96
N GLN A 85 -24.05 -10.64 -11.13
CA GLN A 85 -24.93 -11.28 -10.14
C GLN A 85 -25.27 -10.32 -8.99
N TYR A 86 -24.33 -9.42 -8.66
CA TYR A 86 -24.48 -8.42 -7.60
C TYR A 86 -24.17 -7.03 -8.15
N THR A 87 -24.79 -6.00 -7.56
CA THR A 87 -24.51 -4.60 -7.90
C THR A 87 -23.49 -3.96 -6.97
N THR A 88 -23.26 -4.56 -5.80
CA THR A 88 -22.27 -4.10 -4.81
C THR A 88 -21.31 -5.20 -4.40
N ILE A 89 -20.10 -4.83 -3.99
CA ILE A 89 -19.08 -5.75 -3.51
C ILE A 89 -19.53 -6.36 -2.19
N LYS A 90 -20.14 -5.58 -1.29
CA LYS A 90 -20.68 -6.10 -0.02
C LYS A 90 -21.68 -7.23 -0.19
N GLN A 91 -22.52 -7.20 -1.24
CA GLN A 91 -23.44 -8.29 -1.52
C GLN A 91 -22.71 -9.59 -1.91
N ALA A 92 -21.72 -9.49 -2.79
CA ALA A 92 -20.89 -10.64 -3.18
C ALA A 92 -20.06 -11.17 -2.02
N VAL A 93 -19.52 -10.29 -1.18
CA VAL A 93 -18.77 -10.68 0.03
C VAL A 93 -19.68 -11.42 1.01
N LYS A 94 -20.90 -10.92 1.25
CA LYS A 94 -21.87 -11.61 2.10
C LYS A 94 -22.21 -13.01 1.57
N ALA A 95 -22.30 -13.17 0.25
CA ALA A 95 -22.51 -14.47 -0.38
C ALA A 95 -21.28 -15.39 -0.22
N ALA A 96 -20.07 -14.84 -0.35
CA ALA A 96 -18.84 -15.56 -0.07
C ALA A 96 -18.82 -16.06 1.38
N GLU A 97 -19.11 -15.19 2.37
CA GLU A 97 -19.15 -15.52 3.80
C GLU A 97 -20.17 -16.60 4.17
N ALA A 98 -21.24 -16.75 3.37
CA ALA A 98 -22.20 -17.82 3.53
C ALA A 98 -21.72 -19.17 2.96
N ASP A 99 -20.70 -19.19 2.09
CA ASP A 99 -20.11 -20.41 1.56
C ASP A 99 -19.14 -21.05 2.56
N THR A 100 -19.54 -22.22 3.07
CA THR A 100 -18.82 -23.00 4.09
C THR A 100 -17.90 -24.06 3.51
N SER A 101 -17.73 -24.14 2.18
CA SER A 101 -16.92 -25.17 1.53
C SER A 101 -15.41 -25.08 1.83
N GLY A 102 -14.93 -23.95 2.36
CA GLY A 102 -13.52 -23.72 2.71
C GLY A 102 -12.58 -23.51 1.51
N ARG A 103 -13.06 -23.75 0.29
CA ARG A 103 -12.32 -23.52 -0.96
C ARG A 103 -12.14 -22.03 -1.24
N ARG A 104 -11.28 -21.70 -2.20
CA ARG A 104 -11.16 -20.33 -2.69
C ARG A 104 -12.46 -19.84 -3.30
N TYR A 105 -12.96 -18.69 -2.85
CA TYR A 105 -14.13 -18.01 -3.41
C TYR A 105 -13.66 -16.77 -4.18
N THR A 106 -13.91 -16.76 -5.48
CA THR A 106 -13.40 -15.74 -6.39
C THR A 106 -14.51 -14.78 -6.79
N ILE A 107 -14.36 -13.51 -6.40
CA ILE A 107 -15.24 -12.40 -6.74
C ILE A 107 -14.59 -11.60 -7.87
N HIS A 108 -15.22 -11.59 -9.04
CA HIS A 108 -14.87 -10.66 -10.12
C HIS A 108 -15.65 -9.37 -9.95
N VAL A 109 -14.94 -8.24 -9.82
CA VAL A 109 -15.51 -6.91 -9.70
C VAL A 109 -15.24 -6.15 -10.99
N LYS A 110 -16.27 -5.99 -11.82
CA LYS A 110 -16.15 -5.29 -13.11
C LYS A 110 -15.77 -3.83 -12.93
N ALA A 111 -15.35 -3.19 -14.02
CA ALA A 111 -15.02 -1.77 -14.04
C ALA A 111 -16.18 -0.92 -13.49
N GLY A 112 -15.84 0.05 -12.65
CA GLY A 112 -16.80 0.89 -11.93
C GLY A 112 -16.18 1.46 -10.66
N LYS A 113 -16.83 2.50 -10.12
CA LYS A 113 -16.51 3.06 -8.80
C LYS A 113 -17.54 2.60 -7.78
N TYR A 114 -17.09 1.87 -6.80
CA TYR A 114 -17.88 1.27 -5.73
C TYR A 114 -17.64 2.04 -4.44
N VAL A 115 -18.58 2.90 -4.06
CA VAL A 115 -18.48 3.71 -2.84
C VAL A 115 -19.04 2.92 -1.65
N GLU A 116 -18.19 2.09 -1.05
CA GLU A 116 -18.54 1.24 0.07
C GLU A 116 -17.31 0.85 0.89
N ASP A 117 -17.49 0.74 2.21
CA ASP A 117 -16.51 0.10 3.08
C ASP A 117 -16.74 -1.41 3.06
N VAL A 118 -15.71 -2.17 2.69
CA VAL A 118 -15.76 -3.62 2.52
C VAL A 118 -14.97 -4.29 3.64
N GLU A 119 -15.54 -5.31 4.27
CA GLU A 119 -14.87 -6.14 5.26
C GLU A 119 -14.90 -7.60 4.82
N ILE A 120 -13.77 -8.30 4.91
CA ILE A 120 -13.63 -9.70 4.51
C ILE A 120 -13.44 -10.55 5.76
N TRP A 121 -14.49 -11.25 6.19
CA TRP A 121 -14.48 -12.14 7.36
C TRP A 121 -14.45 -13.63 7.01
N ARG A 122 -14.00 -13.98 5.81
CA ARG A 122 -13.82 -15.36 5.33
C ARG A 122 -12.42 -15.62 4.78
N ASP A 123 -11.85 -16.78 5.11
CA ASP A 123 -10.56 -17.23 4.56
C ASP A 123 -10.67 -17.54 3.06
N ASN A 124 -9.54 -17.53 2.34
CA ASN A 124 -9.47 -17.93 0.93
C ASN A 124 -10.43 -17.14 0.01
N VAL A 125 -10.55 -15.82 0.19
CA VAL A 125 -11.28 -14.95 -0.74
C VAL A 125 -10.31 -14.35 -1.76
N ALA A 126 -10.64 -14.43 -3.04
CA ALA A 126 -9.94 -13.71 -4.10
C ALA A 126 -10.87 -12.64 -4.69
N MET A 127 -10.39 -11.40 -4.78
CA MET A 127 -11.09 -10.28 -5.39
C MET A 127 -10.29 -9.79 -6.59
N ILE A 128 -10.88 -9.86 -7.78
CA ILE A 128 -10.20 -9.56 -9.04
C ILE A 128 -10.97 -8.45 -9.74
N GLY A 129 -10.31 -7.34 -10.05
CA GLY A 129 -10.86 -6.23 -10.82
C GLY A 129 -10.56 -6.32 -12.32
N ASP A 130 -11.04 -5.32 -13.07
CA ASP A 130 -10.78 -5.15 -14.51
C ASP A 130 -9.53 -4.29 -14.80
N GLY A 131 -8.77 -3.90 -13.77
CA GLY A 131 -7.54 -3.12 -13.86
C GLY A 131 -7.46 -1.97 -12.84
N ILE A 132 -6.23 -1.57 -12.51
CA ILE A 132 -5.95 -0.33 -11.76
C ILE A 132 -6.63 0.85 -12.46
N GLY A 133 -7.32 1.69 -11.70
CA GLY A 133 -8.07 2.85 -12.20
C GLY A 133 -9.36 2.52 -12.94
N ARG A 134 -9.68 1.24 -13.16
CA ARG A 134 -10.93 0.78 -13.81
C ARG A 134 -11.92 0.25 -12.79
N THR A 135 -11.47 -0.60 -11.89
CA THR A 135 -12.26 -1.08 -10.74
C THR A 135 -11.78 -0.36 -9.49
N ILE A 136 -12.61 0.50 -8.90
CA ILE A 136 -12.23 1.37 -7.78
C ILE A 136 -13.15 1.10 -6.60
N ILE A 137 -12.60 0.69 -5.47
CA ILE A 137 -13.28 0.65 -4.17
C ILE A 137 -12.95 1.95 -3.43
N SER A 138 -13.96 2.72 -3.05
CA SER A 138 -13.79 4.09 -2.56
C SER A 138 -14.48 4.28 -1.20
N GLY A 139 -13.71 4.74 -0.23
CA GLY A 139 -14.18 5.12 1.10
C GLY A 139 -13.66 6.50 1.49
N ARG A 140 -14.09 6.95 2.67
CA ARG A 140 -13.71 8.27 3.21
C ARG A 140 -13.68 8.34 4.74
N LYS A 141 -13.64 7.18 5.40
CA LYS A 141 -13.54 7.13 6.87
C LYS A 141 -12.16 7.62 7.29
N SER A 142 -12.12 8.32 8.41
CA SER A 142 -10.91 8.85 9.03
C SER A 142 -11.03 8.84 10.55
N MET A 143 -9.93 9.07 11.25
CA MET A 143 -9.90 9.15 12.72
C MET A 143 -10.88 10.19 13.28
N ASN A 144 -11.12 11.29 12.55
CA ASN A 144 -12.14 12.28 12.92
C ASN A 144 -13.59 11.76 12.86
N THR A 145 -13.83 10.63 12.20
CA THR A 145 -15.17 10.06 11.95
C THR A 145 -15.38 8.67 12.57
N THR A 146 -14.34 8.08 13.19
CA THR A 146 -14.37 6.71 13.73
C THR A 146 -13.72 6.63 15.11
N LEU A 147 -13.76 5.44 15.74
CA LEU A 147 -13.16 5.19 17.06
C LEU A 147 -11.67 4.80 17.01
N GLY A 148 -10.97 5.09 15.91
CA GLY A 148 -9.53 4.83 15.75
C GLY A 148 -9.13 4.42 14.33
N THR A 149 -7.83 4.52 14.02
CA THR A 149 -7.31 4.29 12.66
C THR A 149 -7.64 2.91 12.07
N PRO A 150 -7.55 1.78 12.81
CA PRO A 150 -7.89 0.47 12.25
C PRO A 150 -9.35 0.34 11.79
N CYS A 151 -10.25 1.22 12.24
CA CYS A 151 -11.65 1.25 11.82
C CYS A 151 -11.90 2.16 10.59
N THR A 152 -10.86 2.74 9.99
CA THR A 152 -10.96 3.68 8.86
C THR A 152 -10.80 3.02 7.49
N GLY A 153 -10.41 1.74 7.45
CA GLY A 153 -10.14 1.02 6.20
C GLY A 153 -11.33 1.05 5.25
N THR A 154 -11.06 1.38 3.97
CA THR A 154 -12.03 1.20 2.89
C THR A 154 -12.18 -0.27 2.53
N LEU A 155 -11.06 -1.01 2.49
CA LEU A 155 -11.02 -2.47 2.42
C LEU A 155 -10.35 -3.01 3.68
N ASN A 156 -11.05 -3.81 4.46
CA ASN A 156 -10.54 -4.46 5.68
C ASN A 156 -10.51 -5.97 5.47
N VAL A 157 -9.31 -6.55 5.49
CA VAL A 157 -9.10 -7.99 5.34
C VAL A 157 -8.81 -8.58 6.71
N GLN A 158 -9.69 -9.45 7.22
CA GLN A 158 -9.65 -9.94 8.61
C GLN A 158 -9.36 -11.45 8.71
N ARG A 159 -9.14 -12.10 7.56
CA ARG A 159 -9.02 -13.55 7.40
C ARG A 159 -8.00 -13.92 6.35
N ASN A 160 -7.48 -15.13 6.47
CA ASN A 160 -6.23 -15.58 5.85
C ASN A 160 -6.38 -15.89 4.35
N SER A 161 -5.25 -15.90 3.66
CA SER A 161 -5.14 -16.28 2.25
C SER A 161 -5.98 -15.42 1.31
N PHE A 162 -6.17 -14.15 1.66
CA PHE A 162 -6.84 -13.18 0.81
C PHE A 162 -5.97 -12.82 -0.41
N ILE A 163 -6.59 -12.69 -1.57
CA ILE A 163 -5.92 -12.22 -2.79
C ILE A 163 -6.70 -11.05 -3.36
N ALA A 164 -6.04 -9.92 -3.60
CA ALA A 164 -6.55 -8.85 -4.45
C ALA A 164 -5.71 -8.73 -5.72
N ARG A 165 -6.38 -8.50 -6.86
CA ARG A 165 -5.71 -8.33 -8.14
C ARG A 165 -6.41 -7.30 -9.02
N ASP A 166 -5.63 -6.50 -9.75
CA ASP A 166 -6.12 -5.64 -10.84
C ASP A 166 -7.23 -4.64 -10.40
N LEU A 167 -7.05 -3.96 -9.27
CA LEU A 167 -8.04 -3.00 -8.73
C LEU A 167 -7.38 -1.84 -7.97
N THR A 168 -8.11 -0.75 -7.79
CA THR A 168 -7.74 0.39 -6.93
C THR A 168 -8.59 0.38 -5.67
N VAL A 169 -7.96 0.59 -4.50
CA VAL A 169 -8.63 0.96 -3.26
C VAL A 169 -8.18 2.36 -2.86
N GLU A 170 -9.14 3.25 -2.66
CA GLU A 170 -8.87 4.64 -2.29
C GLU A 170 -9.56 5.04 -0.99
N ASN A 171 -8.88 5.86 -0.19
CA ASN A 171 -9.51 6.65 0.85
C ASN A 171 -9.43 8.13 0.49
N THR A 172 -10.60 8.75 0.34
CA THR A 172 -10.78 10.11 -0.16
C THR A 172 -10.96 11.16 0.94
N ALA A 173 -10.69 10.81 2.22
CA ALA A 173 -10.88 11.71 3.35
C ALA A 173 -10.03 13.00 3.27
N GLY A 174 -8.86 12.95 2.64
CA GLY A 174 -7.97 14.09 2.46
C GLY A 174 -6.92 14.24 3.58
N PRO A 175 -5.90 15.08 3.38
CA PRO A 175 -4.80 15.26 4.33
C PRO A 175 -5.23 15.99 5.62
N GLU A 176 -6.33 16.75 5.60
CA GLU A 176 -6.90 17.43 6.78
C GLU A 176 -7.63 16.47 7.73
N ALA A 177 -7.99 15.28 7.26
CA ALA A 177 -8.79 14.32 8.01
C ALA A 177 -8.00 13.47 9.01
N MET A 178 -6.69 13.74 9.17
CA MET A 178 -5.76 12.91 9.93
C MET A 178 -5.66 11.49 9.34
N GLN A 179 -5.55 10.45 10.19
CA GLN A 179 -5.35 9.07 9.74
C GLN A 179 -6.58 8.53 8.98
N ALA A 180 -6.35 7.98 7.78
CA ALA A 180 -7.41 7.47 6.92
C ALA A 180 -6.92 6.34 6.00
N ALA A 181 -7.12 5.09 6.42
CA ALA A 181 -6.62 3.93 5.70
C ALA A 181 -7.46 3.62 4.44
N ALA A 182 -6.79 3.38 3.32
CA ALA A 182 -7.41 2.76 2.15
C ALA A 182 -7.56 1.25 2.39
N VAL A 183 -6.49 0.59 2.84
CA VAL A 183 -6.48 -0.86 3.08
C VAL A 183 -5.95 -1.18 4.47
N VAL A 184 -6.64 -2.08 5.17
CA VAL A 184 -6.22 -2.68 6.43
C VAL A 184 -6.09 -4.18 6.22
N VAL A 185 -4.91 -4.74 6.47
CA VAL A 185 -4.61 -6.17 6.23
C VAL A 185 -4.22 -6.87 7.51
N LYS A 186 -5.14 -7.69 8.01
CA LYS A 186 -4.99 -8.62 9.12
C LYS A 186 -5.22 -10.04 8.63
N SER A 187 -4.29 -10.51 7.79
CA SER A 187 -4.40 -11.78 7.07
C SER A 187 -3.02 -12.40 6.92
N ASP A 188 -2.85 -13.63 7.37
CA ASP A 188 -1.70 -14.43 6.98
C ASP A 188 -1.83 -14.83 5.50
N ARG A 189 -0.70 -14.87 4.78
CA ARG A 189 -0.63 -15.22 3.36
C ARG A 189 -1.49 -14.32 2.46
N ALA A 190 -1.62 -13.04 2.81
CA ALA A 190 -2.31 -12.07 1.97
C ALA A 190 -1.47 -11.73 0.73
N VAL A 191 -2.11 -11.61 -0.44
CA VAL A 191 -1.46 -11.17 -1.69
C VAL A 191 -2.22 -10.01 -2.32
N PHE A 192 -1.46 -8.99 -2.73
CA PHE A 192 -1.95 -7.92 -3.60
C PHE A 192 -1.10 -7.89 -4.86
N PHE A 193 -1.71 -8.01 -6.03
CA PHE A 193 -1.00 -8.05 -7.31
C PHE A 193 -1.60 -7.06 -8.31
N ARG A 194 -0.79 -6.08 -8.76
CA ARG A 194 -1.28 -4.98 -9.60
C ARG A 194 -2.49 -4.29 -8.98
N CYS A 195 -2.34 -3.91 -7.71
CA CYS A 195 -3.31 -3.11 -7.01
C CYS A 195 -2.78 -1.69 -6.78
N GLU A 196 -3.67 -0.70 -6.85
CA GLU A 196 -3.37 0.64 -6.35
C GLU A 196 -4.02 0.84 -4.97
N MET A 197 -3.25 1.37 -4.02
CA MET A 197 -3.70 1.76 -2.69
C MET A 197 -3.37 3.24 -2.51
N THR A 198 -4.39 4.10 -2.54
CA THR A 198 -4.16 5.55 -2.58
C THR A 198 -4.92 6.27 -1.48
N GLY A 199 -4.19 7.10 -0.72
CA GLY A 199 -4.72 7.93 0.35
C GLY A 199 -3.78 9.10 0.63
N TYR A 200 -3.78 9.56 1.88
CA TYR A 200 -2.83 10.53 2.42
C TYR A 200 -2.11 9.90 3.62
N GLN A 201 -2.51 10.27 4.84
CA GLN A 201 -1.94 9.70 6.06
C GLN A 201 -2.48 8.28 6.31
N ASP A 202 -1.60 7.35 6.66
CA ASP A 202 -1.92 5.97 7.08
C ASP A 202 -2.58 5.10 5.98
N THR A 203 -2.21 5.30 4.71
CA THR A 203 -2.87 4.70 3.52
C THR A 203 -2.99 3.17 3.58
N LEU A 204 -1.89 2.45 3.85
CA LEU A 204 -1.86 1.00 3.97
C LEU A 204 -1.44 0.61 5.39
N LEU A 205 -2.37 0.01 6.13
CA LEU A 205 -2.08 -0.70 7.37
C LEU A 205 -1.81 -2.18 7.05
N ALA A 206 -0.54 -2.53 6.90
CA ALA A 206 -0.07 -3.91 6.92
C ALA A 206 0.03 -4.37 8.38
N ASP A 207 -1.13 -4.70 8.98
CA ASP A 207 -1.29 -4.87 10.44
C ASP A 207 -0.41 -6.01 10.96
N CYS A 208 -0.67 -7.26 10.58
CA CYS A 208 0.09 -8.40 11.08
C CYS A 208 0.12 -9.58 10.09
N TYR A 209 0.88 -10.62 10.47
CA TYR A 209 1.11 -11.86 9.70
C TYR A 209 1.90 -11.66 8.40
N ARG A 210 2.02 -12.74 7.59
CA ARG A 210 2.80 -12.71 6.34
C ARG A 210 1.99 -12.12 5.20
N GLN A 211 2.58 -11.19 4.46
CA GLN A 211 1.92 -10.49 3.37
C GLN A 211 2.86 -10.29 2.18
N PHE A 212 2.33 -10.34 0.97
CA PHE A 212 3.08 -10.13 -0.27
C PHE A 212 2.38 -9.12 -1.18
N TYR A 213 3.12 -8.09 -1.60
CA TYR A 213 2.64 -7.05 -2.50
C TYR A 213 3.52 -7.06 -3.75
N ARG A 214 2.93 -7.25 -4.92
CA ARG A 214 3.65 -7.36 -6.19
C ARG A 214 3.10 -6.38 -7.21
N GLU A 215 3.98 -5.58 -7.82
CA GLU A 215 3.60 -4.62 -8.88
C GLU A 215 2.47 -3.68 -8.43
N CYS A 216 2.43 -3.35 -7.14
CA CYS A 216 1.43 -2.46 -6.58
C CYS A 216 1.88 -1.00 -6.65
N VAL A 217 0.92 -0.09 -6.70
CA VAL A 217 1.13 1.35 -6.55
C VAL A 217 0.57 1.76 -5.19
N ILE A 218 1.41 2.31 -4.32
CA ILE A 218 0.99 2.75 -2.99
C ILE A 218 1.36 4.23 -2.85
N SER A 219 0.37 5.08 -2.57
CA SER A 219 0.61 6.53 -2.51
C SER A 219 -0.03 7.17 -1.28
N GLY A 220 0.73 8.04 -0.61
CA GLY A 220 0.28 8.79 0.55
C GLY A 220 1.30 9.82 1.03
N THR A 221 1.14 10.29 2.26
CA THR A 221 1.96 11.36 2.85
C THR A 221 2.69 10.91 4.10
N VAL A 222 2.03 10.93 5.24
CA VAL A 222 2.58 10.51 6.55
C VAL A 222 2.25 9.04 6.77
N ASP A 223 3.27 8.27 7.15
CA ASP A 223 3.18 6.86 7.55
C ASP A 223 2.38 5.99 6.57
N PHE A 224 2.52 6.23 5.26
CA PHE A 224 1.54 5.69 4.31
C PHE A 224 1.67 4.17 4.07
N VAL A 225 2.76 3.54 4.51
CA VAL A 225 2.86 2.09 4.74
C VAL A 225 3.25 1.86 6.21
N TRP A 226 2.34 1.32 7.00
CA TRP A 226 2.55 1.17 8.44
C TRP A 226 1.96 -0.13 9.00
N GLY A 227 2.32 -0.46 10.24
CA GLY A 227 1.89 -1.70 10.90
C GLY A 227 3.05 -2.58 11.34
N GLN A 228 2.77 -3.84 11.65
CA GLN A 228 3.71 -4.81 12.21
C GLN A 228 3.66 -6.18 11.51
N ALA A 229 3.22 -6.22 10.25
CA ALA A 229 3.27 -7.43 9.43
C ALA A 229 4.71 -7.87 9.11
N THR A 230 4.84 -9.13 8.70
CA THR A 230 6.01 -9.64 7.98
C THR A 230 5.71 -9.51 6.49
N ALA A 231 6.02 -8.35 5.90
CA ALA A 231 5.58 -8.01 4.56
C ALA A 231 6.75 -7.81 3.59
N VAL A 232 6.64 -8.40 2.39
CA VAL A 232 7.52 -8.11 1.27
C VAL A 232 6.74 -7.37 0.17
N PHE A 233 7.30 -6.25 -0.26
CA PHE A 233 6.86 -5.46 -1.40
C PHE A 233 7.88 -5.66 -2.52
N GLN A 234 7.45 -6.21 -3.65
CA GLN A 234 8.33 -6.54 -4.76
C GLN A 234 7.85 -5.83 -6.03
N MET A 235 8.75 -5.07 -6.66
CA MET A 235 8.44 -4.26 -7.85
C MET A 235 7.27 -3.28 -7.65
N CYS A 236 7.12 -2.74 -6.44
CA CYS A 236 6.07 -1.76 -6.14
C CYS A 236 6.55 -0.33 -6.39
N HIS A 237 5.61 0.55 -6.73
CA HIS A 237 5.81 1.99 -6.75
C HIS A 237 5.29 2.62 -5.45
N LEU A 238 6.18 3.23 -4.68
CA LEU A 238 5.85 4.00 -3.48
C LEU A 238 5.89 5.48 -3.83
N LEU A 239 4.71 6.08 -4.00
CA LEU A 239 4.56 7.43 -4.52
C LEU A 239 4.18 8.40 -3.40
N ALA A 240 5.16 9.17 -2.94
CA ALA A 240 4.90 10.25 -2.00
C ALA A 240 3.99 11.32 -2.62
N ARG A 241 3.11 11.90 -1.81
CA ARG A 241 2.18 12.97 -2.18
C ARG A 241 2.48 14.24 -1.42
N ARG A 242 1.84 15.35 -1.77
CA ARG A 242 2.01 16.62 -1.06
C ARG A 242 1.26 16.57 0.29
N PRO A 243 1.97 16.69 1.43
CA PRO A 243 1.33 16.77 2.74
C PRO A 243 0.71 18.15 2.98
N LEU A 244 0.06 18.33 4.13
CA LEU A 244 -0.32 19.66 4.60
C LEU A 244 0.92 20.57 4.68
N LYS A 245 0.70 21.88 4.51
CA LYS A 245 1.76 22.89 4.55
C LYS A 245 2.57 22.77 5.85
N GLY A 246 3.89 22.68 5.72
CA GLY A 246 4.82 22.51 6.85
C GLY A 246 4.96 21.06 7.33
N GLY A 247 4.22 20.13 6.74
CA GLY A 247 4.39 18.69 6.95
C GLY A 247 5.56 18.11 6.15
N HIS A 248 5.83 16.85 6.42
CA HIS A 248 6.81 16.02 5.72
C HIS A 248 6.16 14.67 5.41
N ASN A 249 6.75 13.94 4.47
CA ASN A 249 6.30 12.60 4.13
C ASN A 249 7.16 11.55 4.83
N ILE A 250 6.51 10.45 5.16
CA ILE A 250 7.13 9.25 5.71
C ILE A 250 6.58 8.07 4.92
N VAL A 251 7.47 7.37 4.21
CA VAL A 251 7.09 6.18 3.45
C VAL A 251 6.68 5.05 4.39
N THR A 252 7.47 4.78 5.42
CA THR A 252 7.21 3.66 6.34
C THR A 252 7.16 4.03 7.82
N ALA A 253 6.21 3.44 8.55
CA ALA A 253 6.15 3.47 10.01
C ALA A 253 5.93 2.07 10.56
N GLN A 254 7.02 1.31 10.70
CA GLN A 254 6.97 -0.08 11.14
C GLN A 254 6.91 -0.15 12.68
N GLY A 255 6.01 -1.00 13.19
CA GLY A 255 5.58 -1.06 14.58
C GLY A 255 6.05 -2.28 15.38
N ARG A 256 7.06 -3.02 14.92
CA ARG A 256 7.63 -4.16 15.65
C ARG A 256 8.10 -3.70 17.01
N HIS A 257 7.71 -4.43 18.05
CA HIS A 257 8.04 -4.17 19.44
C HIS A 257 8.31 -5.49 20.14
N LEU A 258 9.55 -5.74 20.55
CA LEU A 258 9.97 -7.05 21.08
C LEU A 258 9.83 -7.17 22.61
N ALA A 259 9.48 -6.09 23.30
CA ALA A 259 9.34 -6.08 24.75
C ALA A 259 8.26 -7.07 25.20
N ASN A 260 8.68 -8.11 25.94
CA ASN A 260 7.82 -9.16 26.51
C ASN A 260 7.04 -9.99 25.48
N VAL A 261 7.58 -10.15 24.27
CA VAL A 261 6.93 -10.91 23.19
C VAL A 261 7.59 -12.27 22.99
N SER A 262 6.78 -13.34 23.03
CA SER A 262 7.16 -14.70 22.64
C SER A 262 6.56 -15.14 21.30
N ASP A 263 5.70 -14.31 20.70
CA ASP A 263 5.06 -14.60 19.42
C ASP A 263 6.08 -14.47 18.26
N LEU A 264 6.35 -15.59 17.60
CA LEU A 264 7.26 -15.65 16.45
C LEU A 264 6.81 -14.77 15.28
N ALA A 265 5.51 -14.52 15.12
CA ALA A 265 5.00 -13.63 14.07
C ALA A 265 5.48 -12.19 14.27
N ILE A 266 5.54 -11.72 15.52
CA ILE A 266 6.05 -10.39 15.86
C ILE A 266 7.58 -10.36 15.85
N ILE A 267 8.25 -11.41 16.33
CA ILE A 267 9.72 -11.49 16.33
C ILE A 267 10.27 -11.38 14.90
N ARG A 268 9.59 -12.04 13.95
CA ARG A 268 9.95 -12.04 12.52
C ARG A 268 9.39 -10.85 11.75
N SER A 269 8.55 -9.99 12.32
CA SER A 269 7.92 -8.91 11.57
C SER A 269 8.90 -7.86 11.04
N GLY A 270 8.46 -7.12 10.04
CA GLY A 270 9.28 -6.17 9.31
C GLY A 270 8.76 -5.96 7.90
N PHE A 271 9.18 -4.84 7.30
CA PHE A 271 8.88 -4.53 5.91
C PHE A 271 10.14 -4.64 5.07
N VAL A 272 10.03 -5.33 3.94
CA VAL A 272 11.12 -5.46 2.97
C VAL A 272 10.62 -4.96 1.62
N PHE A 273 11.36 -4.05 1.01
CA PHE A 273 11.10 -3.49 -0.31
C PHE A 273 12.19 -3.97 -1.27
N GLN A 274 11.80 -4.76 -2.26
CA GLN A 274 12.67 -5.37 -3.26
C GLN A 274 12.34 -4.83 -4.63
N GLU A 275 13.33 -4.31 -5.35
CA GLU A 275 13.13 -3.84 -6.73
C GLU A 275 12.02 -2.77 -6.84
N CYS A 276 11.77 -2.03 -5.76
CA CYS A 276 10.73 -1.02 -5.69
C CYS A 276 11.22 0.32 -6.23
N ASN A 277 10.28 1.21 -6.52
CA ASN A 277 10.56 2.59 -6.91
C ASN A 277 9.96 3.55 -5.87
N VAL A 278 10.82 4.31 -5.19
CA VAL A 278 10.40 5.39 -4.29
C VAL A 278 10.52 6.71 -5.04
N SER A 279 9.37 7.31 -5.35
CA SER A 279 9.27 8.57 -6.07
C SER A 279 8.00 9.31 -5.65
N THR A 280 7.37 10.07 -6.54
CA THR A 280 6.24 10.93 -6.19
C THR A 280 5.17 10.96 -7.28
N LYS A 281 3.92 11.20 -6.85
CA LYS A 281 2.75 11.40 -7.74
C LYS A 281 2.67 12.82 -8.29
N GLU A 282 3.40 13.77 -7.70
CA GLU A 282 3.29 15.21 -7.99
C GLU A 282 4.60 15.95 -7.64
N ASP A 283 4.70 17.24 -7.95
CA ASP A 283 5.89 18.01 -7.56
C ASP A 283 5.95 18.15 -6.03
N LEU A 284 7.07 17.73 -5.42
CA LEU A 284 7.34 17.80 -3.97
C LEU A 284 8.48 18.76 -3.60
N ARG A 285 8.85 19.71 -4.46
CA ARG A 285 9.86 20.73 -4.11
C ARG A 285 9.54 21.38 -2.76
N GLY A 286 10.54 21.37 -1.88
CA GLY A 286 10.46 21.93 -0.52
C GLY A 286 9.74 21.05 0.50
N VAL A 287 9.41 19.79 0.17
CA VAL A 287 8.82 18.82 1.09
C VAL A 287 9.85 17.75 1.41
N ASP A 288 10.19 17.59 2.68
CA ASP A 288 11.02 16.48 3.12
C ASP A 288 10.25 15.16 3.01
N THR A 289 10.87 14.14 2.41
CA THR A 289 10.36 12.75 2.41
C THR A 289 11.42 11.81 2.95
N TYR A 290 11.05 10.98 3.93
CA TYR A 290 11.93 9.98 4.53
C TYR A 290 11.43 8.57 4.21
N LEU A 291 12.36 7.62 4.04
CA LEU A 291 12.09 6.19 3.86
C LEU A 291 11.31 5.61 5.04
N GLY A 292 11.52 6.13 6.25
CA GLY A 292 10.70 5.75 7.38
C GLY A 292 11.06 6.41 8.70
N ARG A 293 10.24 6.09 9.70
CA ARG A 293 10.45 6.41 11.12
C ARG A 293 9.93 5.27 12.01
N PRO A 294 10.49 5.10 13.22
CA PRO A 294 10.15 3.95 14.06
C PRO A 294 8.90 4.20 14.90
N TRP A 295 7.76 3.62 14.52
CA TRP A 295 6.55 3.71 15.33
C TRP A 295 6.74 3.06 16.71
N HIS A 296 7.50 1.97 16.77
CA HIS A 296 7.89 1.29 18.01
C HIS A 296 9.40 1.03 18.11
N PRO A 297 9.92 0.83 19.34
CA PRO A 297 11.28 0.31 19.54
C PRO A 297 11.40 -1.05 18.86
N ASP A 298 12.50 -1.32 18.17
CA ASP A 298 12.72 -2.53 17.35
C ASP A 298 12.13 -2.49 15.93
N SER A 299 11.58 -1.36 15.47
CA SER A 299 11.13 -1.18 14.08
C SER A 299 12.19 -1.66 13.08
N ARG A 300 11.76 -2.45 12.10
CA ARG A 300 12.61 -3.10 11.09
C ARG A 300 12.10 -2.86 9.67
N VAL A 301 12.92 -2.22 8.84
CA VAL A 301 12.60 -1.87 7.46
C VAL A 301 13.85 -2.04 6.59
N ILE A 302 13.71 -2.68 5.44
CA ILE A 302 14.81 -2.94 4.50
C ILE A 302 14.40 -2.45 3.11
N PHE A 303 15.24 -1.62 2.48
CA PHE A 303 15.14 -1.27 1.06
C PHE A 303 16.30 -1.89 0.30
N MET A 304 16.03 -2.77 -0.65
CA MET A 304 17.07 -3.45 -1.42
C MET A 304 16.78 -3.52 -2.91
N SER A 305 17.83 -3.35 -3.71
CA SER A 305 17.78 -3.29 -5.17
C SER A 305 16.71 -2.31 -5.70
N SER A 306 16.38 -1.27 -4.92
CA SER A 306 15.29 -0.36 -5.20
C SER A 306 15.81 0.95 -5.78
N TYR A 307 15.01 1.60 -6.63
CA TYR A 307 15.29 2.96 -7.12
C TYR A 307 14.77 3.99 -6.12
N LEU A 308 15.65 4.88 -5.66
CA LEU A 308 15.33 6.01 -4.77
C LEU A 308 15.55 7.33 -5.50
N ASP A 309 14.48 8.08 -5.75
CA ASP A 309 14.55 9.38 -6.39
C ASP A 309 15.23 10.43 -5.49
N GLY A 310 16.26 11.11 -5.99
CA GLY A 310 17.02 12.12 -5.25
C GLY A 310 16.30 13.45 -5.06
N ASN A 311 15.23 13.71 -5.81
CA ASN A 311 14.35 14.88 -5.59
C ASN A 311 13.27 14.59 -4.54
N VAL A 312 13.13 13.33 -4.11
CA VAL A 312 12.12 12.89 -3.15
C VAL A 312 12.79 12.50 -1.84
N VAL A 313 13.70 11.54 -1.86
CA VAL A 313 14.30 10.98 -0.64
C VAL A 313 15.31 11.95 -0.04
N ASN A 314 15.02 12.42 1.17
CA ASN A 314 15.93 13.27 1.94
C ASN A 314 17.27 12.54 2.17
N PRO A 315 18.44 13.21 2.06
CA PRO A 315 19.75 12.57 2.24
C PRO A 315 19.93 11.82 3.57
N LYS A 316 19.26 12.25 4.65
CA LYS A 316 19.24 11.53 5.93
C LYS A 316 18.61 10.14 5.84
N GLY A 317 17.73 9.91 4.86
CA GLY A 317 17.01 8.67 4.60
C GLY A 317 15.91 8.38 5.62
N TRP A 318 16.22 8.48 6.90
CA TRP A 318 15.37 8.09 8.02
C TRP A 318 15.21 9.25 9.01
N VAL A 319 14.11 9.28 9.77
CA VAL A 319 13.86 10.33 10.76
C VAL A 319 13.34 9.77 12.07
N ALA A 320 13.76 10.36 13.19
CA ALA A 320 13.39 9.90 14.52
C ALA A 320 11.88 10.04 14.77
N TRP A 321 11.32 9.11 15.55
CA TRP A 321 9.97 9.28 16.07
C TRP A 321 9.95 10.31 17.19
N ARG A 322 9.18 11.38 16.99
CA ARG A 322 9.03 12.47 17.97
C ARG A 322 7.62 12.46 18.53
N ILE A 323 7.50 12.50 19.86
CA ILE A 323 6.22 12.60 20.55
C ILE A 323 6.05 14.06 21.00
N ASN A 324 4.91 14.68 20.68
CA ASN A 324 4.45 15.97 21.24
C ASN A 324 5.42 17.17 21.13
N ASN A 325 6.05 17.38 19.96
CA ASN A 325 7.05 18.46 19.78
C ASN A 325 8.18 18.45 20.82
N ALA A 326 8.36 17.35 21.55
CA ALA A 326 9.42 17.23 22.53
C ALA A 326 10.78 17.23 21.82
N THR A 327 11.76 17.87 22.44
CA THR A 327 13.19 17.73 22.11
C THR A 327 13.71 16.33 22.37
N GLU A 328 12.93 15.50 23.08
CA GLU A 328 13.26 14.11 23.39
C GLU A 328 12.82 13.21 22.22
N GLU A 329 13.79 12.80 21.43
CA GLU A 329 13.64 11.68 20.51
C GLU A 329 13.41 10.43 21.36
N ARG A 330 12.34 9.67 21.09
CA ARG A 330 12.22 8.33 21.69
C ARG A 330 13.43 7.55 21.18
N SER A 331 14.37 7.23 22.08
CA SER A 331 15.66 6.60 21.74
C SER A 331 15.43 5.18 21.20
N THR A 332 15.04 5.13 19.93
CA THR A 332 14.81 3.95 19.11
C THR A 332 15.95 3.79 18.12
N ALA A 333 16.76 4.84 17.91
CA ALA A 333 17.91 4.85 17.00
C ALA A 333 18.89 3.68 17.23
N SER A 334 19.01 3.16 18.45
CA SER A 334 19.87 2.01 18.76
C SER A 334 19.19 0.64 18.65
N THR A 335 17.85 0.58 18.60
CA THR A 335 17.11 -0.69 18.59
C THR A 335 16.43 -0.99 17.26
N VAL A 336 16.26 0.01 16.39
CA VAL A 336 15.78 -0.22 15.02
C VAL A 336 16.74 -1.10 14.22
N TYR A 337 16.21 -1.73 13.18
CA TYR A 337 17.01 -2.38 12.14
C TYR A 337 16.58 -1.80 10.79
N TYR A 338 17.21 -0.69 10.40
CA TYR A 338 16.97 -0.02 9.13
C TYR A 338 18.13 -0.30 8.20
N ALA A 339 17.84 -0.92 7.05
CA ALA A 339 18.89 -1.40 6.18
C ALA A 339 18.68 -1.03 4.72
N GLU A 340 19.79 -0.78 4.03
CA GLU A 340 19.82 -0.51 2.58
C GLU A 340 20.83 -1.44 1.89
N TYR A 341 20.48 -1.93 0.70
CA TYR A 341 21.35 -2.77 -0.14
C TYR A 341 21.19 -2.48 -1.62
N ASN A 342 22.28 -2.15 -2.31
CA ASN A 342 22.32 -2.04 -3.77
C ASN A 342 21.19 -1.19 -4.39
N ASN A 343 20.75 -0.15 -3.68
CA ASN A 343 19.75 0.77 -4.18
C ASN A 343 20.37 1.69 -5.25
N THR A 344 19.55 2.15 -6.20
CA THR A 344 19.96 3.01 -7.32
C THR A 344 19.24 4.35 -7.28
N GLY A 345 19.63 5.28 -8.16
CA GLY A 345 19.10 6.65 -8.19
C GLY A 345 19.85 7.60 -7.26
N ALA A 346 19.64 8.91 -7.41
CA ALA A 346 20.37 9.92 -6.64
C ALA A 346 19.98 9.92 -5.15
N GLY A 347 18.77 9.48 -4.79
CA GLY A 347 18.33 9.24 -3.40
C GLY A 347 19.03 8.02 -2.77
N ALA A 348 19.66 7.20 -3.61
CA ALA A 348 20.65 6.15 -3.36
C ALA A 348 21.76 6.49 -2.37
N ASN A 349 22.16 7.76 -2.33
CA ASN A 349 23.42 8.13 -1.70
C ASN A 349 23.35 8.02 -0.17
N VAL A 350 24.17 7.11 0.38
CA VAL A 350 24.21 6.80 1.81
C VAL A 350 25.16 7.70 2.63
N THR A 351 25.97 8.56 2.01
CA THR A 351 27.03 9.31 2.71
C THR A 351 26.52 10.31 3.75
N GLN A 352 25.23 10.67 3.70
CA GLN A 352 24.58 11.61 4.62
C GLN A 352 23.45 10.97 5.43
N ARG A 353 23.35 9.64 5.43
CA ARG A 353 22.34 8.93 6.23
C ARG A 353 22.54 9.23 7.71
N VAL A 354 21.48 9.05 8.47
CA VAL A 354 21.52 9.12 9.94
C VAL A 354 22.66 8.27 10.50
N ASN A 355 23.35 8.78 11.54
CA ASN A 355 24.39 8.04 12.27
C ASN A 355 23.79 7.22 13.42
N TRP A 356 22.78 6.41 13.11
CA TRP A 356 22.09 5.59 14.10
C TRP A 356 22.77 4.22 14.24
N PRO A 357 22.99 3.69 15.45
CA PRO A 357 23.54 2.34 15.61
C PRO A 357 22.67 1.25 14.95
N GLY A 358 21.36 1.48 14.84
CA GLY A 358 20.42 0.58 14.17
C GLY A 358 20.27 0.81 12.66
N PHE A 359 21.09 1.67 12.05
CA PHE A 359 21.18 1.79 10.60
C PHE A 359 22.30 0.90 10.07
N HIS A 360 22.02 0.18 8.98
CA HIS A 360 22.91 -0.83 8.41
C HIS A 360 23.01 -0.71 6.89
N LEU A 361 24.21 -0.91 6.37
CA LEU A 361 24.42 -1.26 4.96
C LEU A 361 24.64 -2.76 4.90
N LEU A 362 23.76 -3.47 4.18
CA LEU A 362 23.86 -4.93 4.13
C LEU A 362 25.04 -5.35 3.26
N ALA A 363 25.70 -6.44 3.66
CA ALA A 363 26.58 -7.21 2.81
C ALA A 363 25.77 -8.20 1.95
N PRO A 364 26.29 -8.63 0.78
CA PRO A 364 25.57 -9.55 -0.12
C PRO A 364 25.08 -10.85 0.53
N HIS A 365 25.82 -11.38 1.51
CA HIS A 365 25.43 -12.62 2.21
C HIS A 365 24.26 -12.43 3.19
N GLU A 366 24.00 -11.21 3.66
CA GLU A 366 22.90 -10.89 4.57
C GLU A 366 21.56 -10.74 3.84
N VAL A 367 21.62 -10.40 2.55
CA VAL A 367 20.45 -10.15 1.69
C VAL A 367 19.48 -11.34 1.69
N ARG A 368 20.02 -12.57 1.68
CA ARG A 368 19.23 -13.82 1.67
C ARG A 368 18.25 -13.91 2.82
N ASN A 369 18.54 -13.29 3.97
CA ASN A 369 17.66 -13.29 5.14
C ASN A 369 16.38 -12.49 4.91
N PHE A 370 16.36 -11.60 3.91
CA PHE A 370 15.27 -10.68 3.62
C PHE A 370 14.58 -11.00 2.28
N THR A 371 14.91 -12.10 1.62
CA THR A 371 14.29 -12.49 0.36
C THR A 371 12.85 -12.99 0.57
N VAL A 372 12.06 -13.08 -0.50
CA VAL A 372 10.69 -13.60 -0.41
C VAL A 372 10.66 -15.01 0.18
N ASP A 373 11.63 -15.85 -0.21
CA ASP A 373 11.69 -17.22 0.30
C ASP A 373 11.98 -17.29 1.80
N SER A 374 12.99 -16.55 2.26
CA SER A 374 13.41 -16.64 3.67
C SER A 374 12.57 -15.80 4.62
N PHE A 375 12.12 -14.62 4.19
CA PHE A 375 11.49 -13.65 5.09
C PHE A 375 10.01 -13.95 5.34
N ILE A 376 9.29 -14.43 4.32
CA ILE A 376 7.86 -14.75 4.40
C ILE A 376 7.56 -16.22 4.08
N ASP A 377 8.57 -17.10 4.06
CA ASP A 377 8.44 -18.50 3.66
C ASP A 377 7.79 -18.66 2.27
N GLY A 378 8.05 -17.73 1.35
CA GLY A 378 7.26 -17.51 0.14
C GLY A 378 7.14 -18.74 -0.76
N GLY A 379 8.19 -19.56 -0.86
CA GLY A 379 8.17 -20.81 -1.63
C GLY A 379 7.13 -21.83 -1.15
N SER A 380 6.68 -21.73 0.10
CA SER A 380 5.69 -22.66 0.68
C SER A 380 4.23 -22.33 0.38
N TRP A 381 3.91 -21.12 -0.09
CA TRP A 381 2.50 -20.70 -0.23
C TRP A 381 2.19 -19.79 -1.43
N LEU A 382 3.17 -19.06 -1.97
CA LEU A 382 2.95 -18.24 -3.18
C LEU A 382 2.60 -19.06 -4.44
N PRO A 383 3.09 -20.30 -4.67
CA PRO A 383 2.69 -21.09 -5.84
C PRO A 383 1.16 -21.25 -6.00
N GLU A 384 0.42 -21.36 -4.89
CA GLU A 384 -1.04 -21.55 -4.89
C GLU A 384 -1.83 -20.28 -5.27
N THR A 385 -1.14 -19.15 -5.38
CA THR A 385 -1.76 -17.84 -5.66
C THR A 385 -1.80 -17.54 -7.15
N ASN A 386 -0.96 -18.21 -7.96
CA ASN A 386 -0.72 -17.91 -9.38
C ASN A 386 -0.27 -16.45 -9.64
N VAL A 387 0.23 -15.75 -8.63
CA VAL A 387 0.85 -14.44 -8.76
C VAL A 387 2.34 -14.61 -9.07
N PRO A 388 2.93 -13.83 -9.99
CA PRO A 388 4.37 -13.84 -10.22
C PRO A 388 5.15 -13.39 -8.98
N TYR A 389 6.29 -14.04 -8.71
CA TYR A 389 7.20 -13.67 -7.64
C TYR A 389 8.63 -14.05 -8.00
N HIS A 390 9.59 -13.33 -7.43
CA HIS A 390 10.98 -13.79 -7.34
C HIS A 390 11.24 -14.24 -5.91
N LEU A 391 11.65 -15.50 -5.73
CA LEU A 391 11.95 -16.06 -4.40
C LEU A 391 13.19 -15.44 -3.78
N ASP A 392 14.19 -15.19 -4.61
CA ASP A 392 15.48 -14.62 -4.25
C ASP A 392 15.73 -13.37 -5.11
N LEU A 393 16.67 -12.53 -4.69
CA LEU A 393 17.23 -11.50 -5.55
C LEU A 393 18.26 -12.17 -6.45
N ASP A 394 18.23 -11.87 -7.75
CA ASP A 394 19.32 -12.27 -8.63
C ASP A 394 20.57 -11.46 -8.25
N LEU A 395 21.43 -12.07 -7.44
CA LEU A 395 22.66 -11.45 -6.96
C LEU A 395 23.75 -11.44 -8.04
N GLY A 396 23.53 -12.08 -9.20
CA GLY A 396 24.52 -12.19 -10.27
C GLY A 396 25.84 -12.85 -9.84
N LEU A 397 25.79 -13.72 -8.81
CA LEU A 397 26.95 -14.41 -8.23
C LEU A 397 27.23 -15.76 -8.90
#